data_AF-A0A368BFJ2-F1
#
_entry.id   AF-A0A368BFJ2-F1
#
_cell.length_a   1.000
_cell.length_b   1.000
_cell.length_c   1.000
_cell.angle_alpha   90.00
_cell.angle_beta   90.00
_cell.angle_gamma   90.00
#
_symmetry.space_group_name_H-M   'P 1'
#
loop_
_entity.id
_entity.type
_entity.pdbx_description
1 polymer ?
#
loop_
_entity_poly.entity_id
_entity_poly.type
_entity_poly.pdbx_seq_one_letter_code
_entity_poly.pdbx_strand_id
1 'polypeptide(L)'
;MASAKASKEEAIDLSIIEQIDVLMPYMTASQNIQFLNLEAAIEDAKSNLRSGQYLAETKPSTFDPDRDIKEIVKRGKLMIESANLNIRTNQKSLVALLTSVDAQKAAQVTIDEARFDYVLESSTFEEAMATLCQQLLERCWQLDYETLFFDGVFTQDSEGTHRTDAKLRKDFYNTLTQIDGNAFSVTIPVGFKLNPNTLDNSSQIFSYQNEAIFAQDKKALLAIELIRPEGSSSGLLSLRAIDLETLLIAVHQIVKVDDLAAALSIEDEILEDALLTQVTLRDHTNTLETLTHLSDAYIYEIESAASSNEVAEMLTNTLLNQANLQMSDRDFIIRAYGDSLKMLDTREGHANARLIIADGAETNSYQLSAQSNGSSRTLTSGVLTLSQIHSEQMAEVE
;
A
#
# COMPACT_ATOMS: atom_id res chain seq x y z
N MET A 1 59.34 -34.32 -14.71
CA MET A 1 58.93 -33.49 -13.57
C MET A 1 58.03 -32.38 -14.08
N ALA A 2 56.73 -32.47 -13.83
CA ALA A 2 55.80 -31.37 -14.00
C ALA A 2 54.83 -31.46 -12.81
N SER A 3 55.14 -30.72 -11.75
CA SER A 3 54.26 -30.55 -10.60
C SER A 3 53.22 -29.51 -10.97
N ALA A 4 51.98 -29.96 -11.21
CA ALA A 4 50.84 -29.08 -11.34
C ALA A 4 50.59 -28.42 -9.97
N LYS A 5 50.90 -27.12 -9.88
CA LYS A 5 50.42 -26.25 -8.80
C LYS A 5 48.90 -26.27 -8.89
N ALA A 6 48.25 -27.04 -8.01
CA ALA A 6 46.82 -26.90 -7.75
C ALA A 6 46.60 -25.45 -7.31
N SER A 7 45.90 -24.67 -8.13
CA SER A 7 45.40 -23.35 -7.73
C SER A 7 44.56 -23.56 -6.47
N LYS A 8 44.91 -22.89 -5.37
CA LYS A 8 44.04 -22.77 -4.19
C LYS A 8 42.78 -22.03 -4.65
N GLU A 9 41.80 -22.80 -5.08
CA GLU A 9 40.48 -22.34 -5.47
C GLU A 9 39.82 -21.76 -4.21
N GLU A 10 39.33 -20.52 -4.29
CA GLU A 10 38.85 -19.73 -3.16
C GLU A 10 37.82 -20.50 -2.31
N ALA A 11 37.84 -20.25 -1.00
CA ALA A 11 36.85 -20.81 -0.10
C ALA A 11 35.47 -20.27 -0.49
N ILE A 12 34.49 -21.16 -0.58
CA ILE A 12 33.10 -20.77 -0.85
C ILE A 12 32.61 -19.99 0.37
N ASP A 13 32.14 -18.77 0.16
CA ASP A 13 31.44 -18.03 1.21
C ASP A 13 30.05 -18.65 1.41
N LEU A 14 29.82 -19.15 2.63
CA LEU A 14 28.58 -19.82 3.01
C LEU A 14 27.65 -18.92 3.83
N SER A 15 28.01 -17.64 4.04
CA SER A 15 27.23 -16.69 4.85
C SER A 15 25.77 -16.55 4.37
N ILE A 16 25.54 -16.63 3.05
CA ILE A 16 24.19 -16.54 2.47
C ILE A 16 23.26 -17.68 2.89
N ILE A 17 23.81 -18.83 3.31
CA ILE A 17 23.01 -19.96 3.81
C ILE A 17 22.28 -19.59 5.11
N GLU A 18 22.82 -18.65 5.90
CA GLU A 18 22.16 -18.17 7.12
C GLU A 18 20.89 -17.34 6.83
N GLN A 19 20.67 -16.95 5.57
CA GLN A 19 19.52 -16.14 5.14
C GLN A 19 18.39 -16.95 4.49
N ILE A 20 18.45 -18.28 4.50
CA ILE A 20 17.46 -19.15 3.83
C ILE A 20 16.03 -18.78 4.23
N ASP A 21 15.74 -18.62 5.52
CA ASP A 21 14.38 -18.33 5.99
C ASP A 21 13.82 -17.00 5.43
N VAL A 22 14.70 -16.02 5.21
CA VAL A 22 14.35 -14.72 4.62
C VAL A 22 14.19 -14.81 3.10
N LEU A 23 14.89 -15.73 2.44
CA LEU A 23 14.89 -15.90 0.99
C LEU A 23 13.79 -16.85 0.48
N MET A 24 13.35 -17.81 1.30
CA MET A 24 12.31 -18.78 0.93
C MET A 24 11.03 -18.17 0.34
N PRO A 25 10.46 -17.07 0.90
CA PRO A 25 9.26 -16.45 0.34
C PRO A 25 9.43 -15.94 -1.09
N TYR A 26 10.67 -15.63 -1.49
CA TYR A 26 11.00 -15.09 -2.82
C TYR A 26 11.41 -16.18 -3.82
N MET A 27 11.43 -17.45 -3.42
CA MET A 27 11.75 -18.55 -4.33
C MET A 27 10.54 -18.93 -5.18
N THR A 28 10.74 -19.03 -6.49
CA THR A 28 9.78 -19.70 -7.37
C THR A 28 9.66 -21.18 -7.00
N ALA A 29 8.56 -21.83 -7.40
CA ALA A 29 8.36 -23.27 -7.17
C ALA A 29 9.53 -24.12 -7.71
N SER A 30 10.11 -23.74 -8.85
CA SER A 30 11.27 -24.43 -9.43
C SER A 30 12.53 -24.26 -8.58
N GLN A 31 12.80 -23.05 -8.09
CA GLN A 31 13.94 -22.77 -7.20
C GLN A 31 13.80 -23.48 -5.87
N ASN A 32 12.59 -23.53 -5.30
CA ASN A 32 12.29 -24.31 -4.08
C ASN A 32 12.61 -25.80 -4.26
N ILE A 33 12.22 -26.40 -5.40
CA ILE A 33 12.57 -27.80 -5.70
C ILE A 33 14.09 -27.97 -5.85
N GLN A 34 14.76 -27.04 -6.52
CA GLN A 34 16.23 -27.08 -6.66
C GLN A 34 16.93 -26.97 -5.32
N PHE A 35 16.46 -26.09 -4.45
CA PHE A 35 16.96 -25.92 -3.08
C PHE A 35 16.88 -27.23 -2.30
N LEU A 36 15.70 -27.86 -2.24
CA LEU A 36 15.48 -29.13 -1.53
C LEU A 36 16.37 -30.26 -2.08
N ASN A 37 16.55 -30.32 -3.41
CA ASN A 37 17.43 -31.31 -4.03
C ASN A 37 18.91 -31.09 -3.67
N LEU A 38 19.36 -29.83 -3.60
CA LEU A 38 20.72 -29.47 -3.21
C LEU A 38 20.96 -29.78 -1.73
N GLU A 39 20.02 -29.48 -0.84
CA GLU A 39 20.10 -29.86 0.57
C GLU A 39 20.23 -31.38 0.74
N ALA A 40 19.33 -32.15 0.11
CA ALA A 40 19.36 -33.60 0.17
C ALA A 40 20.68 -34.18 -0.36
N ALA A 41 21.21 -33.64 -1.46
CA ALA A 41 22.49 -34.08 -2.03
C ALA A 41 23.69 -33.75 -1.12
N ILE A 42 23.66 -32.62 -0.40
CA ILE A 42 24.68 -32.27 0.59
C ILE A 42 24.59 -33.20 1.80
N GLU A 43 23.38 -33.51 2.29
CA GLU A 43 23.19 -34.45 3.40
C GLU A 43 23.67 -35.87 3.07
N ASP A 44 23.33 -36.38 1.88
CA ASP A 44 23.80 -37.68 1.41
C ASP A 44 25.33 -37.70 1.31
N ALA A 45 25.95 -36.65 0.76
CA ALA A 45 27.39 -36.53 0.68
C ALA A 45 28.05 -36.47 2.07
N LYS A 46 27.44 -35.77 3.05
CA LYS A 46 27.89 -35.79 4.46
C LYS A 46 27.77 -37.19 5.08
N SER A 47 26.73 -37.95 4.74
CA SER A 47 26.56 -39.34 5.18
C SER A 47 27.63 -40.27 4.60
N ASN A 48 27.93 -40.12 3.30
CA ASN A 48 28.99 -40.82 2.61
C ASN A 48 30.38 -40.47 3.17
N LEU A 49 30.60 -39.22 3.56
CA LEU A 49 31.83 -38.78 4.24
C LEU A 49 32.02 -39.53 5.57
N ARG A 50 30.99 -39.58 6.43
CA ARG A 50 31.04 -40.32 7.71
C ARG A 50 31.32 -41.81 7.48
N SER A 51 30.64 -42.41 6.49
CA SER A 51 30.85 -43.81 6.12
C SER A 51 32.27 -44.05 5.60
N GLY A 52 32.79 -43.15 4.77
CA GLY A 52 34.16 -43.20 4.26
C GLY A 52 35.21 -43.09 5.37
N GLN A 53 34.99 -42.20 6.34
CA GLN A 53 35.83 -42.06 7.54
C GLN A 53 35.89 -43.38 8.34
N TYR A 54 34.75 -44.00 8.60
CA TYR A 54 34.68 -45.30 9.29
C TYR A 54 35.46 -46.40 8.56
N LEU A 55 35.33 -46.49 7.24
CA LEU A 55 36.08 -47.47 6.43
C LEU A 55 37.58 -47.17 6.39
N ALA A 56 37.97 -45.89 6.32
CA ALA A 56 39.36 -45.48 6.30
C ALA A 56 40.08 -45.72 7.63
N GLU A 57 39.34 -45.66 8.74
CA GLU A 57 39.84 -45.89 10.11
C GLU A 57 39.77 -47.36 10.55
N THR A 58 39.22 -48.25 9.72
CA THR A 58 39.09 -49.67 10.01
C THR A 58 40.45 -50.30 10.33
N LYS A 59 40.51 -51.12 11.38
CA LYS A 59 41.70 -51.88 11.80
C LYS A 59 41.39 -53.40 11.80
N PRO A 60 42.39 -54.28 11.64
CA PRO A 60 42.19 -55.71 11.82
C PRO A 60 41.64 -56.01 13.23
N SER A 61 40.84 -57.06 13.34
CA SER A 61 40.22 -57.44 14.62
C SER A 61 41.24 -58.11 15.54
N THR A 62 41.07 -57.98 16.86
CA THR A 62 41.84 -58.75 17.84
C THR A 62 41.69 -60.27 17.64
N PHE A 63 40.57 -60.71 17.05
CA PHE A 63 40.29 -62.12 16.73
C PHE A 63 40.79 -62.56 15.34
N ASP A 64 41.20 -61.62 14.49
CA ASP A 64 41.73 -61.86 13.14
C ASP A 64 42.71 -60.74 12.75
N PRO A 65 43.94 -60.77 13.33
CA PRO A 65 44.91 -59.69 13.18
C PRO A 65 45.57 -59.64 11.81
N ASP A 66 45.58 -60.76 11.07
CA ASP A 66 46.20 -60.87 9.75
C ASP A 66 45.23 -60.56 8.59
N ARG A 67 43.98 -60.18 8.91
CA ARG A 67 42.97 -59.80 7.92
C ARG A 67 43.47 -58.65 7.04
N ASP A 68 43.52 -58.89 5.73
CA ASP A 68 43.84 -57.82 4.78
C ASP A 68 42.67 -56.83 4.66
N ILE A 69 42.86 -55.64 5.21
CA ILE A 69 41.90 -54.53 5.20
C ILE A 69 42.28 -53.44 4.18
N LYS A 70 43.34 -53.62 3.39
CA LYS A 70 43.87 -52.55 2.50
C LYS A 70 42.82 -52.05 1.51
N GLU A 71 42.04 -52.95 0.91
CA GLU A 71 40.98 -52.58 -0.03
C GLU A 71 39.81 -51.86 0.66
N ILE A 72 39.53 -52.17 1.94
CA ILE A 72 38.50 -51.47 2.75
C ILE A 72 38.94 -50.02 3.00
N VAL A 73 40.19 -49.85 3.46
CA VAL A 73 40.77 -48.52 3.73
C VAL A 73 40.87 -47.69 2.45
N LYS A 74 41.27 -48.31 1.33
CA LYS A 74 41.33 -47.67 0.01
C LYS A 74 39.95 -47.20 -0.46
N ARG A 75 38.92 -48.04 -0.33
CA ARG A 75 37.54 -47.67 -0.61
C ARG A 75 37.07 -46.50 0.27
N GLY A 76 37.40 -46.52 1.57
CA GLY A 76 37.10 -45.43 2.49
C GLY A 76 37.70 -44.10 2.04
N LYS A 77 38.97 -44.08 1.66
CA LYS A 77 39.65 -42.87 1.15
C LYS A 77 39.00 -42.31 -0.12
N LEU A 78 38.66 -43.16 -1.09
CA LEU A 78 37.98 -42.74 -2.31
C LEU A 78 36.58 -42.17 -2.02
N MET A 79 35.84 -42.77 -1.07
CA MET A 79 34.55 -42.24 -0.62
C MET A 79 34.68 -40.87 0.03
N ILE A 80 35.71 -40.64 0.85
CA ILE A 80 35.99 -39.33 1.45
C ILE A 80 36.27 -38.27 0.37
N GLU A 81 37.13 -38.58 -0.60
CA GLU A 81 37.46 -37.67 -1.71
C GLU A 81 36.22 -37.31 -2.54
N SER A 82 35.42 -38.31 -2.94
CA SER A 82 34.17 -38.10 -3.68
C SER A 82 33.14 -37.32 -2.87
N ALA A 83 33.00 -37.61 -1.58
CA ALA A 83 32.05 -36.92 -0.70
C ALA A 83 32.43 -35.45 -0.53
N ASN A 84 33.71 -35.14 -0.30
CA ASN A 84 34.20 -33.76 -0.19
C ASN A 84 33.98 -32.97 -1.49
N LEU A 85 34.22 -33.60 -2.65
CA LEU A 85 33.94 -32.98 -3.94
C LEU A 85 32.45 -32.71 -4.13
N ASN A 86 31.58 -33.66 -3.81
CA ASN A 86 30.13 -33.49 -3.93
C ASN A 86 29.58 -32.43 -2.98
N ILE A 87 30.03 -32.42 -1.71
CA ILE A 87 29.69 -31.36 -0.75
C ILE A 87 30.06 -30.01 -1.35
N ARG A 88 31.29 -29.85 -1.84
CA ARG A 88 31.77 -28.58 -2.39
C ARG A 88 30.98 -28.14 -3.62
N THR A 89 30.75 -29.04 -4.57
CA THR A 89 30.00 -28.76 -5.80
C THR A 89 28.57 -28.33 -5.48
N ASN A 90 27.87 -29.07 -4.63
CA ASN A 90 26.49 -28.77 -4.28
C ASN A 90 26.39 -27.51 -3.42
N GLN A 91 27.35 -27.25 -2.51
CA GLN A 91 27.42 -25.98 -1.78
C GLN A 91 27.61 -24.79 -2.73
N LYS A 92 28.45 -24.92 -3.75
CA LYS A 92 28.64 -23.86 -4.76
C LYS A 92 27.34 -23.60 -5.54
N SER A 93 26.63 -24.65 -5.92
CA SER A 93 25.32 -24.54 -6.58
C SER A 93 24.25 -23.95 -5.66
N LEU A 94 24.26 -24.30 -4.38
CA LEU A 94 23.35 -23.75 -3.37
C LEU A 94 23.59 -22.25 -3.16
N VAL A 95 24.85 -21.84 -2.99
CA VAL A 95 25.21 -20.42 -2.89
C VAL A 95 24.77 -19.66 -4.14
N ALA A 96 25.02 -20.19 -5.34
CA ALA A 96 24.59 -19.55 -6.58
C ALA A 96 23.06 -19.41 -6.68
N LEU A 97 22.31 -20.43 -6.26
CA LEU A 97 20.86 -20.39 -6.19
C LEU A 97 20.39 -19.29 -5.23
N LEU A 98 20.91 -19.28 -4.00
CA LEU A 98 20.54 -18.29 -2.99
C LEU A 98 20.91 -16.86 -3.40
N THR A 99 22.06 -16.65 -4.05
CA THR A 99 22.45 -15.34 -4.59
C THR A 99 21.49 -14.87 -5.70
N SER A 100 21.02 -15.79 -6.54
CA SER A 100 20.01 -15.46 -7.55
C SER A 100 18.68 -15.08 -6.91
N VAL A 101 18.27 -15.74 -5.82
CA VAL A 101 17.04 -15.43 -5.09
C VAL A 101 17.17 -14.10 -4.35
N ASP A 102 18.34 -13.80 -3.77
CA ASP A 102 18.61 -12.52 -3.12
C ASP A 102 18.55 -11.34 -4.10
N ALA A 103 19.07 -11.51 -5.31
CA ALA A 103 18.90 -10.52 -6.37
C ALA A 103 17.43 -10.33 -6.78
N GLN A 104 16.63 -11.41 -6.81
CA GLN A 104 15.20 -11.33 -7.08
C GLN A 104 14.45 -10.61 -5.97
N LYS A 105 14.76 -10.92 -4.70
CA LYS A 105 14.25 -10.19 -3.55
C LYS A 105 14.56 -8.71 -3.64
N ALA A 106 15.81 -8.33 -3.93
CA ALA A 106 16.20 -6.93 -4.04
C ALA A 106 15.42 -6.19 -5.16
N ALA A 107 15.22 -6.84 -6.30
CA ALA A 107 14.40 -6.30 -7.39
C ALA A 107 12.93 -6.17 -6.99
N GLN A 108 12.35 -7.18 -6.33
CA GLN A 108 10.96 -7.18 -5.88
C GLN A 108 10.72 -6.08 -4.83
N VAL A 109 11.60 -5.96 -3.83
CA VAL A 109 11.53 -4.89 -2.82
C VAL A 109 11.55 -3.50 -3.47
N THR A 110 12.36 -3.30 -4.52
CA THR A 110 12.40 -2.02 -5.23
C THR A 110 11.07 -1.72 -5.93
N ILE A 111 10.44 -2.73 -6.54
CA ILE A 111 9.13 -2.60 -7.19
C ILE A 111 8.05 -2.32 -6.13
N ASP A 112 8.07 -3.06 -5.03
CA ASP A 112 7.08 -2.91 -3.95
C ASP A 112 7.20 -1.56 -3.25
N GLU A 113 8.41 -1.02 -3.09
CA GLU A 113 8.61 0.33 -2.54
C GLU A 113 8.16 1.43 -3.52
N ALA A 114 8.34 1.23 -4.82
CA ALA A 114 7.96 2.20 -5.85
C ALA A 114 6.46 2.18 -6.19
N ARG A 115 5.69 1.17 -5.78
CA ARG A 115 4.25 1.06 -6.13
C ARG A 115 3.40 2.21 -5.61
N PHE A 116 3.88 2.89 -4.57
CA PHE A 116 3.21 4.04 -3.98
C PHE A 116 3.70 5.39 -4.52
N ASP A 117 4.69 5.37 -5.42
CA ASP A 117 5.26 6.59 -5.97
C ASP A 117 4.50 7.01 -7.21
N TYR A 118 3.99 8.24 -7.20
CA TYR A 118 3.32 8.80 -8.35
C TYR A 118 3.41 10.32 -8.35
N VAL A 119 3.09 10.87 -9.51
CA VAL A 119 2.90 12.31 -9.70
C VAL A 119 1.42 12.54 -9.90
N LEU A 120 0.85 13.47 -9.14
CA LEU A 120 -0.52 13.89 -9.37
C LEU A 120 -0.67 14.44 -10.79
N GLU A 121 -1.66 13.90 -11.50
CA GLU A 121 -2.13 14.50 -12.75
C GLU A 121 -2.59 15.93 -12.47
N SER A 122 -2.32 16.82 -13.43
CA SER A 122 -2.65 18.23 -13.34
C SER A 122 -3.47 18.63 -14.56
N SER A 123 -4.51 19.42 -14.33
CA SER A 123 -5.35 19.93 -15.40
C SER A 123 -6.05 21.22 -14.98
N THR A 124 -6.72 21.85 -15.95
CA THR A 124 -7.64 22.96 -15.66
C THR A 124 -8.88 22.45 -14.92
N PHE A 125 -9.55 23.33 -14.16
CA PHE A 125 -10.71 22.96 -13.37
C PHE A 125 -11.83 22.31 -14.21
N GLU A 126 -12.08 22.83 -15.41
CA GLU A 126 -13.12 22.30 -16.30
C GLU A 126 -12.80 20.86 -16.76
N GLU A 127 -11.56 20.62 -17.19
CA GLU A 127 -11.09 19.30 -17.61
C GLU A 127 -11.02 18.31 -16.45
N ALA A 128 -10.50 18.77 -15.29
CA ALA A 128 -10.42 18.02 -14.05
C ALA A 128 -11.80 17.53 -13.62
N MET A 129 -12.79 18.44 -13.57
CA MET A 129 -14.16 18.13 -13.15
C MET A 129 -14.78 17.07 -14.05
N ALA A 130 -14.71 17.23 -15.37
CA ALA A 130 -15.27 16.27 -16.31
C ALA A 130 -14.61 14.89 -16.19
N THR A 131 -13.27 14.87 -16.14
CA THR A 131 -12.49 13.63 -16.10
C THR A 131 -12.71 12.87 -14.79
N LEU A 132 -12.62 13.54 -13.65
CA LEU A 132 -12.82 12.88 -12.35
C LEU A 132 -14.26 12.42 -12.13
N CYS A 133 -15.26 13.20 -12.58
CA CYS A 133 -16.65 12.75 -12.53
C CYS A 133 -16.85 11.47 -13.34
N GLN A 134 -16.27 11.39 -14.55
CA GLN A 134 -16.34 10.20 -15.40
C GLN A 134 -15.70 9.00 -14.70
N GLN A 135 -14.46 9.15 -14.25
CA GLN A 135 -13.72 8.07 -13.61
C GLN A 135 -14.39 7.59 -12.31
N LEU A 136 -14.96 8.51 -11.50
CA LEU A 136 -15.69 8.16 -10.29
C LEU A 136 -16.92 7.33 -10.62
N LEU A 137 -17.75 7.79 -11.55
CA LEU A 137 -19.00 7.10 -11.93
C LEU A 137 -18.73 5.73 -12.54
N GLU A 138 -17.74 5.62 -13.43
CA GLU A 138 -17.35 4.33 -14.02
C GLU A 138 -16.94 3.30 -12.96
N ARG A 139 -16.12 3.71 -11.99
CA ARG A 139 -15.73 2.83 -10.87
C ARG A 139 -16.93 2.48 -9.98
N CYS A 140 -17.83 3.42 -9.73
CA CYS A 140 -19.06 3.14 -8.97
C CYS A 140 -19.94 2.10 -9.66
N TRP A 141 -20.11 2.20 -10.99
CA TRP A 141 -20.88 1.22 -11.75
C TRP A 141 -20.20 -0.15 -11.80
N GLN A 142 -18.87 -0.21 -11.87
CA GLN A 142 -18.12 -1.47 -11.77
C GLN A 142 -18.28 -2.15 -10.40
N LEU A 143 -18.61 -1.38 -9.37
CA LEU A 143 -18.91 -1.86 -8.02
C LEU A 143 -20.42 -2.08 -7.78
N ASP A 144 -21.23 -2.08 -8.84
CA ASP A 144 -22.68 -2.32 -8.79
C ASP A 144 -23.45 -1.30 -7.94
N TYR A 145 -22.98 -0.06 -7.82
CA TYR A 145 -23.78 1.00 -7.19
C TYR A 145 -24.93 1.41 -8.11
N GLU A 146 -26.15 1.25 -7.59
CA GLU A 146 -27.38 1.58 -8.31
C GLU A 146 -27.78 3.04 -8.09
N THR A 147 -27.51 3.57 -6.89
CA THR A 147 -27.92 4.91 -6.48
C THR A 147 -26.74 5.70 -5.92
N LEU A 148 -26.46 6.85 -6.52
CA LEU A 148 -25.37 7.76 -6.16
C LEU A 148 -25.95 9.10 -5.72
N PHE A 149 -25.92 9.36 -4.42
CA PHE A 149 -26.48 10.58 -3.84
C PHE A 149 -25.54 11.76 -4.03
N PHE A 150 -26.01 12.74 -4.79
CA PHE A 150 -25.40 14.06 -4.90
C PHE A 150 -26.11 15.03 -3.95
N ASP A 151 -25.44 15.43 -2.88
CA ASP A 151 -25.96 16.44 -1.95
C ASP A 151 -25.33 17.82 -2.16
N GLY A 152 -24.01 17.91 -2.26
CA GLY A 152 -23.30 19.18 -2.39
C GLY A 152 -21.84 19.03 -2.79
N VAL A 153 -21.23 20.19 -3.00
CA VAL A 153 -19.79 20.36 -3.23
C VAL A 153 -19.27 21.25 -2.11
N PHE A 154 -18.09 20.93 -1.61
CA PHE A 154 -17.50 21.59 -0.46
C PHE A 154 -16.14 22.17 -0.81
N THR A 155 -15.80 23.29 -0.18
CA THR A 155 -14.45 23.86 -0.19
C THR A 155 -13.82 23.65 1.17
N GLN A 156 -12.52 23.35 1.16
CA GLN A 156 -11.71 23.25 2.36
C GLN A 156 -10.56 24.24 2.27
N ASP A 157 -10.54 25.16 3.22
CA ASP A 157 -9.56 26.23 3.36
C ASP A 157 -9.16 26.41 4.83
N SER A 158 -8.45 27.50 5.13
CA SER A 158 -7.99 27.80 6.49
C SER A 158 -9.11 28.12 7.49
N GLU A 159 -10.32 28.47 7.02
CA GLU A 159 -11.49 28.69 7.88
C GLU A 159 -12.27 27.39 8.17
N GLY A 160 -11.95 26.31 7.46
CA GLY A 160 -12.56 25.00 7.63
C GLY A 160 -13.25 24.49 6.37
N THR A 161 -14.34 23.77 6.55
CA THR A 161 -15.10 23.16 5.46
C THR A 161 -16.43 23.84 5.27
N HIS A 162 -16.69 24.29 4.04
CA HIS A 162 -17.85 25.10 3.72
C HIS A 162 -18.52 24.55 2.46
N ARG A 163 -19.83 24.76 2.32
CA ARG A 163 -20.50 24.46 1.05
C ARG A 163 -20.15 25.52 0.01
N THR A 164 -19.90 25.09 -1.22
CA THR A 164 -19.69 26.03 -2.33
C THR A 164 -20.96 26.80 -2.67
N ASP A 165 -20.80 27.80 -3.54
CA ASP A 165 -21.94 28.49 -4.12
C ASP A 165 -22.84 27.57 -4.98
N ALA A 166 -24.02 28.09 -5.31
CA ALA A 166 -25.01 27.37 -6.09
C ALA A 166 -24.61 27.15 -7.55
N LYS A 167 -23.69 27.96 -8.09
CA LYS A 167 -23.21 27.85 -9.47
C LYS A 167 -22.32 26.61 -9.59
N LEU A 168 -21.28 26.50 -8.77
CA LEU A 168 -20.38 25.33 -8.74
C LEU A 168 -21.14 24.04 -8.46
N ARG A 169 -22.06 24.05 -7.47
CA ARG A 169 -22.91 22.90 -7.18
C ARG A 169 -23.73 22.46 -8.40
N LYS A 170 -24.28 23.42 -9.15
CA LYS A 170 -25.06 23.14 -10.36
C LYS A 170 -24.17 22.61 -11.49
N ASP A 171 -22.96 23.14 -11.64
CA ASP A 171 -22.01 22.73 -12.70
C ASP A 171 -21.57 21.27 -12.49
N PHE A 172 -21.24 20.88 -11.25
CA PHE A 172 -20.98 19.47 -10.91
C PHE A 172 -22.18 18.58 -11.17
N TYR A 173 -23.37 18.96 -10.72
CA TYR A 173 -24.58 18.15 -10.92
C TYR A 173 -24.91 17.95 -12.41
N ASN A 174 -24.80 19.00 -13.22
CA ASN A 174 -25.02 18.89 -14.67
C ASN A 174 -23.98 17.98 -15.32
N THR A 175 -22.71 18.09 -14.92
CA THR A 175 -21.62 17.25 -15.43
C THR A 175 -21.86 15.79 -15.09
N LEU A 176 -22.15 15.48 -13.81
CA LEU A 176 -22.47 14.14 -13.34
C LEU A 176 -23.68 13.55 -14.06
N THR A 177 -24.78 14.30 -14.19
CA THR A 177 -26.00 13.81 -14.86
C THR A 177 -25.82 13.65 -16.37
N GLN A 178 -25.00 14.48 -17.01
CA GLN A 178 -24.67 14.35 -18.42
C GLN A 178 -23.87 13.06 -18.69
N ILE A 179 -22.92 12.74 -17.81
CA ILE A 179 -22.13 11.50 -17.87
C ILE A 179 -23.00 10.28 -17.53
N ASP A 180 -23.79 10.39 -16.46
CA ASP A 180 -24.68 9.33 -15.98
C ASP A 180 -25.68 8.91 -17.07
N GLY A 181 -26.18 9.86 -17.86
CA GLY A 181 -26.88 9.61 -19.11
C GLY A 181 -28.07 8.65 -18.91
N ASN A 182 -27.92 7.41 -19.37
CA ASN A 182 -28.96 6.38 -19.29
C ASN A 182 -28.80 5.42 -18.10
N ALA A 183 -27.75 5.55 -17.29
CA ALA A 183 -27.61 4.79 -16.06
C ALA A 183 -28.60 5.26 -14.99
N PHE A 184 -28.96 6.55 -15.00
CA PHE A 184 -29.91 7.16 -14.06
C PHE A 184 -29.57 6.89 -12.58
N SER A 185 -28.28 6.75 -12.28
CA SER A 185 -27.78 6.42 -10.94
C SER A 185 -27.62 7.65 -10.06
N VAL A 186 -27.35 8.83 -10.65
CA VAL A 186 -27.11 10.06 -9.89
C VAL A 186 -28.43 10.71 -9.49
N THR A 187 -28.63 10.94 -8.20
CA THR A 187 -29.88 11.52 -7.68
C THR A 187 -29.67 12.44 -6.49
N ILE A 188 -30.59 13.38 -6.28
CA ILE A 188 -30.56 14.31 -5.15
C ILE A 188 -31.48 13.79 -4.03
N PRO A 189 -30.94 13.39 -2.87
CA PRO A 189 -31.77 12.95 -1.75
C PRO A 189 -32.58 14.11 -1.15
N VAL A 190 -33.85 13.87 -0.82
CA VAL A 190 -34.73 14.92 -0.29
C VAL A 190 -34.57 15.04 1.22
N GLY A 191 -34.14 16.22 1.69
CA GLY A 191 -33.99 16.49 3.11
C GLY A 191 -32.89 15.65 3.77
N PHE A 192 -31.83 15.35 3.02
CA PHE A 192 -30.68 14.56 3.44
C PHE A 192 -29.99 15.18 4.66
N LYS A 193 -29.95 14.43 5.76
CA LYS A 193 -29.40 14.89 7.04
C LYS A 193 -28.75 13.76 7.79
N LEU A 194 -27.65 14.08 8.46
CA LEU A 194 -27.00 13.21 9.43
C LEU A 194 -27.95 12.97 10.62
N ASN A 195 -28.09 11.71 11.01
CA ASN A 195 -28.91 11.28 12.12
C ASN A 195 -28.04 11.10 13.37
N PRO A 196 -28.21 11.95 14.42
CA PRO A 196 -27.40 11.91 15.63
C PRO A 196 -27.51 10.59 16.41
N ASN A 197 -28.63 9.90 16.28
CA ASN A 197 -29.02 8.80 17.15
C ASN A 197 -28.51 7.44 16.68
N THR A 198 -27.88 7.38 15.51
CA THR A 198 -27.51 6.13 14.81
C THR A 198 -26.05 6.12 14.37
N LEU A 199 -25.18 7.01 14.88
CA LEU A 199 -23.74 7.03 14.54
C LEU A 199 -23.00 5.70 14.81
N ASP A 200 -23.55 4.82 15.65
CA ASP A 200 -22.99 3.51 15.95
C ASP A 200 -23.57 2.39 15.03
N ASN A 201 -24.56 2.72 14.19
CA ASN A 201 -25.23 1.80 13.28
C ASN A 201 -25.24 2.36 11.85
N SER A 202 -24.31 1.85 11.05
CA SER A 202 -23.97 2.35 9.72
C SER A 202 -25.17 2.44 8.78
N SER A 203 -26.09 1.48 8.87
CA SER A 203 -27.30 1.39 8.04
C SER A 203 -28.30 2.55 8.18
N GLN A 204 -28.13 3.46 9.16
CA GLN A 204 -29.11 4.53 9.43
C GLN A 204 -28.47 5.90 9.73
N ILE A 205 -27.20 6.10 9.38
CA ILE A 205 -26.48 7.34 9.74
C ILE A 205 -27.03 8.55 9.00
N PHE A 206 -27.61 8.38 7.81
CA PHE A 206 -28.32 9.45 7.11
C PHE A 206 -29.82 9.19 7.05
N SER A 207 -30.60 10.27 7.15
CA SER A 207 -32.05 10.29 7.00
C SER A 207 -32.46 11.17 5.83
N TYR A 208 -33.45 10.72 5.06
CA TYR A 208 -33.97 11.42 3.88
C TYR A 208 -35.43 10.98 3.63
N GLN A 209 -36.23 11.88 3.07
CA GLN A 209 -37.69 11.73 3.01
C GLN A 209 -38.15 10.60 2.07
N ASN A 210 -37.33 10.26 1.07
CA ASN A 210 -37.61 9.29 0.03
C ASN A 210 -36.88 7.95 0.21
N GLU A 211 -36.53 7.59 1.45
CA GLU A 211 -35.81 6.36 1.80
C GLU A 211 -36.42 5.09 1.22
N ALA A 212 -37.75 4.97 1.27
CA ALA A 212 -38.46 3.79 0.78
C ALA A 212 -38.27 3.51 -0.72
N ILE A 213 -37.93 4.53 -1.53
CA ILE A 213 -37.70 4.37 -2.98
C ILE A 213 -36.45 3.52 -3.24
N PHE A 214 -35.42 3.73 -2.42
CA PHE A 214 -34.10 3.16 -2.68
C PHE A 214 -33.82 1.98 -1.75
N ALA A 215 -34.80 1.44 -1.03
CA ALA A 215 -34.56 0.55 0.11
C ALA A 215 -33.80 -0.75 -0.23
N GLN A 216 -33.71 -1.12 -1.51
CA GLN A 216 -32.99 -2.31 -1.98
C GLN A 216 -31.71 -1.96 -2.75
N ASP A 217 -31.52 -0.69 -3.08
CA ASP A 217 -30.41 -0.22 -3.89
C ASP A 217 -29.12 -0.29 -3.09
N LYS A 218 -28.03 -0.67 -3.74
CA LYS A 218 -26.69 -0.39 -3.24
C LYS A 218 -26.38 1.10 -3.47
N LYS A 219 -26.05 1.84 -2.41
CA LYS A 219 -25.99 3.31 -2.45
C LYS A 219 -24.69 3.88 -1.92
N ALA A 220 -24.23 4.95 -2.55
CA ALA A 220 -23.13 5.75 -2.06
C ALA A 220 -23.48 7.24 -2.02
N LEU A 221 -22.87 7.97 -1.09
CA LEU A 221 -22.81 9.43 -1.07
C LEU A 221 -21.62 9.89 -1.92
N LEU A 222 -21.88 10.78 -2.86
CA LEU A 222 -20.83 11.50 -3.57
C LEU A 222 -20.33 12.65 -2.69
N ALA A 223 -19.12 12.49 -2.16
CA ALA A 223 -18.40 13.51 -1.43
C ALA A 223 -17.43 14.21 -2.39
N ILE A 224 -17.61 15.52 -2.56
CA ILE A 224 -16.85 16.32 -3.53
C ILE A 224 -16.24 17.50 -2.78
N GLU A 225 -14.91 17.54 -2.72
CA GLU A 225 -14.14 18.57 -2.03
C GLU A 225 -13.14 19.27 -2.95
N LEU A 226 -13.09 20.59 -2.84
CA LEU A 226 -12.10 21.48 -3.42
C LEU A 226 -11.17 21.95 -2.31
N ILE A 227 -9.94 21.43 -2.27
CA ILE A 227 -9.01 21.67 -1.16
C ILE A 227 -7.89 22.55 -1.67
N ARG A 228 -7.75 23.74 -1.07
CA ARG A 228 -6.75 24.71 -1.49
C ARG A 228 -5.76 24.96 -0.36
N PRO A 229 -4.46 24.70 -0.56
CA PRO A 229 -3.43 25.15 0.36
C PRO A 229 -3.48 26.67 0.54
N GLU A 230 -3.18 27.15 1.75
CA GLU A 230 -3.20 28.58 2.04
C GLU A 230 -2.25 29.35 1.11
N GLY A 231 -2.73 30.44 0.52
CA GLY A 231 -1.94 31.27 -0.40
C GLY A 231 -1.69 30.65 -1.78
N SER A 232 -2.32 29.51 -2.12
CA SER A 232 -2.07 28.85 -3.40
C SER A 232 -3.02 29.25 -4.52
N SER A 233 -2.50 29.29 -5.75
CA SER A 233 -3.29 29.40 -6.99
C SER A 233 -3.93 28.08 -7.39
N SER A 234 -3.27 26.96 -7.07
CA SER A 234 -3.70 25.60 -7.39
C SER A 234 -4.29 24.90 -6.15
N GLY A 235 -4.85 23.72 -6.35
CA GLY A 235 -5.23 22.84 -5.25
C GLY A 235 -5.70 21.48 -5.73
N LEU A 236 -6.36 20.74 -4.85
CA LEU A 236 -6.80 19.37 -5.09
C LEU A 236 -8.31 19.35 -5.31
N LEU A 237 -8.75 18.71 -6.39
CA LEU A 237 -10.12 18.24 -6.52
C LEU A 237 -10.18 16.79 -6.03
N SER A 238 -10.96 16.52 -4.99
CA SER A 238 -11.14 15.21 -4.39
C SER A 238 -12.59 14.74 -4.54
N LEU A 239 -12.77 13.59 -5.19
CA LEU A 239 -14.06 12.95 -5.42
C LEU A 239 -14.07 11.58 -4.76
N ARG A 240 -15.02 11.37 -3.85
CA ARG A 240 -15.19 10.12 -3.11
C ARG A 240 -16.62 9.59 -3.23
N ALA A 241 -16.75 8.28 -3.34
CA ALA A 241 -18.02 7.58 -3.16
C ALA A 241 -17.98 6.86 -1.82
N ILE A 242 -18.77 7.33 -0.87
CA ILE A 242 -18.86 6.76 0.48
C ILE A 242 -20.06 5.84 0.52
N ASP A 243 -19.83 4.55 0.74
CA ASP A 243 -20.88 3.55 0.84
C ASP A 243 -21.81 3.88 2.03
N LEU A 244 -23.11 4.00 1.79
CA LEU A 244 -24.06 4.43 2.83
C LEU A 244 -24.41 3.32 3.82
N GLU A 245 -24.11 2.06 3.51
CA GLU A 245 -24.37 0.93 4.41
C GLU A 245 -23.19 0.68 5.34
N THR A 246 -21.96 0.89 4.89
CA THR A 246 -20.73 0.58 5.62
C THR A 246 -19.95 1.81 6.07
N LEU A 247 -20.25 2.98 5.49
CA LEU A 247 -19.49 4.24 5.63
C LEU A 247 -18.02 4.16 5.19
N LEU A 248 -17.67 3.14 4.43
CA LEU A 248 -16.35 3.01 3.83
C LEU A 248 -16.27 3.82 2.54
N ILE A 249 -15.08 4.36 2.26
CA ILE A 249 -14.77 4.93 0.96
C ILE A 249 -14.68 3.76 -0.03
N ALA A 250 -15.63 3.69 -0.96
CA ALA A 250 -15.67 2.66 -1.99
C ALA A 250 -14.82 3.06 -3.21
N VAL A 251 -14.80 4.35 -3.53
CA VAL A 251 -14.00 4.91 -4.62
C VAL A 251 -13.44 6.26 -4.17
N HIS A 252 -12.17 6.51 -4.49
CA HIS A 252 -11.53 7.81 -4.30
C HIS A 252 -10.70 8.18 -5.53
N GLN A 253 -10.90 9.39 -6.02
CA GLN A 253 -10.14 10.00 -7.11
C GLN A 253 -9.70 11.40 -6.72
N ILE A 254 -8.47 11.75 -7.08
CA ILE A 254 -7.90 13.07 -6.83
C ILE A 254 -7.13 13.57 -8.05
N VAL A 255 -7.12 14.88 -8.26
CA VAL A 255 -6.34 15.54 -9.32
C VAL A 255 -5.92 16.93 -8.88
N LYS A 256 -4.74 17.37 -9.30
CA LYS A 256 -4.37 18.77 -9.17
C LYS A 256 -5.16 19.63 -10.16
N VAL A 257 -5.69 20.72 -9.64
CA VAL A 257 -6.35 21.77 -10.43
C VAL A 257 -5.46 23.01 -10.42
N ASP A 258 -4.90 23.35 -11.57
CA ASP A 258 -3.93 24.44 -11.70
C ASP A 258 -4.54 25.83 -11.46
N ASP A 259 -5.81 26.02 -11.83
CA ASP A 259 -6.55 27.28 -11.78
C ASP A 259 -7.66 27.29 -10.71
N LEU A 260 -7.48 26.53 -9.62
CA LEU A 260 -8.49 26.36 -8.58
C LEU A 260 -8.90 27.69 -7.93
N ALA A 261 -7.94 28.58 -7.64
CA ALA A 261 -8.24 29.88 -7.06
C ALA A 261 -9.15 30.72 -7.98
N ALA A 262 -8.96 30.64 -9.30
CA ALA A 262 -9.81 31.33 -10.28
C ALA A 262 -11.20 30.69 -10.33
N ALA A 263 -11.30 29.36 -10.28
CA ALA A 263 -12.58 28.65 -10.22
C ALA A 263 -13.40 29.02 -8.96
N LEU A 264 -12.70 29.29 -7.85
CA LEU A 264 -13.28 29.75 -6.58
C LEU A 264 -13.49 31.26 -6.50
N SER A 265 -13.22 32.01 -7.58
CA SER A 265 -13.33 33.48 -7.64
C SER A 265 -12.51 34.20 -6.56
N ILE A 266 -11.30 33.68 -6.27
CA ILE A 266 -10.38 34.26 -5.29
C ILE A 266 -9.39 35.16 -6.02
N GLU A 267 -9.44 36.45 -5.70
CA GLU A 267 -8.62 37.50 -6.31
C GLU A 267 -7.55 37.98 -5.31
N ASP A 268 -6.44 37.25 -5.21
CA ASP A 268 -5.26 37.67 -4.44
C ASP A 268 -4.10 38.01 -5.39
N GLU A 269 -3.43 39.15 -5.14
CA GLU A 269 -2.43 39.70 -6.06
C GLU A 269 -1.15 38.85 -6.19
N ILE A 270 -0.88 37.95 -5.23
CA ILE A 270 0.30 37.08 -5.23
C ILE A 270 -0.13 35.70 -4.72
N LEU A 271 -0.56 34.84 -5.64
CA LEU A 271 -0.77 33.42 -5.39
C LEU A 271 0.36 32.62 -6.05
N GLU A 272 0.92 31.67 -5.31
CA GLU A 272 1.96 30.76 -5.81
C GLU A 272 1.40 29.34 -5.97
N ASP A 273 2.00 28.53 -6.83
CA ASP A 273 1.69 27.10 -6.89
C ASP A 273 2.37 26.38 -5.73
N ALA A 274 1.62 26.13 -4.66
CA ALA A 274 2.10 25.57 -3.41
C ALA A 274 1.71 24.11 -3.23
N LEU A 275 0.89 23.55 -4.13
CA LEU A 275 0.51 22.14 -4.06
C LEU A 275 1.68 21.25 -4.47
N LEU A 276 2.09 20.37 -3.56
CA LEU A 276 3.11 19.36 -3.81
C LEU A 276 2.50 18.20 -4.60
N THR A 277 3.05 17.88 -5.76
CA THR A 277 2.47 16.91 -6.70
C THR A 277 3.16 15.57 -6.72
N GLN A 278 4.41 15.50 -6.28
CA GLN A 278 5.14 14.24 -6.18
C GLN A 278 4.82 13.59 -4.84
N VAL A 279 4.24 12.40 -4.90
CA VAL A 279 3.88 11.60 -3.75
C VAL A 279 4.85 10.43 -3.68
N THR A 280 5.47 10.24 -2.52
CA THR A 280 6.39 9.13 -2.27
C THR A 280 6.07 8.53 -0.92
N LEU A 281 5.76 7.24 -0.88
CA LEU A 281 5.44 6.55 0.36
C LEU A 281 6.35 5.35 0.52
N ARG A 282 7.17 5.38 1.58
CA ARG A 282 8.11 4.32 1.92
C ARG A 282 7.60 3.52 3.10
N ASP A 283 7.22 2.28 2.83
CA ASP A 283 6.90 1.28 3.86
C ASP A 283 8.06 0.27 3.98
N HIS A 284 9.17 0.73 4.56
CA HIS A 284 10.39 -0.07 4.70
C HIS A 284 10.22 -1.37 5.49
N THR A 285 9.12 -1.48 6.26
CA THR A 285 8.81 -2.65 7.08
C THR A 285 7.76 -3.56 6.46
N ASN A 286 7.23 -3.19 5.29
CA ASN A 286 6.05 -3.80 4.67
C ASN A 286 4.85 -3.92 5.63
N THR A 287 4.72 -2.96 6.53
CA THR A 287 3.67 -2.91 7.54
C THR A 287 2.31 -2.68 6.89
N LEU A 288 2.18 -1.74 5.96
CA LEU A 288 0.92 -1.44 5.28
C LEU A 288 0.38 -2.66 4.53
N GLU A 289 1.24 -3.42 3.85
CA GLU A 289 0.83 -4.68 3.20
C GLU A 289 0.46 -5.75 4.23
N THR A 290 1.19 -5.83 5.34
CA THR A 290 0.83 -6.76 6.42
C THR A 290 -0.55 -6.44 6.99
N LEU A 291 -0.90 -5.15 7.14
CA LEU A 291 -2.18 -4.70 7.66
C LEU A 291 -3.36 -5.05 6.75
N THR A 292 -3.15 -5.11 5.43
CA THR A 292 -4.22 -5.42 4.45
C THR A 292 -4.54 -6.91 4.40
N HIS A 293 -3.60 -7.77 4.80
CA HIS A 293 -3.74 -9.22 4.79
C HIS A 293 -4.20 -9.81 6.14
N LEU A 294 -4.59 -8.97 7.10
CA LEU A 294 -5.14 -9.44 8.36
C LEU A 294 -6.51 -10.11 8.15
N SER A 295 -6.76 -11.19 8.91
CA SER A 295 -7.98 -12.00 8.79
C SER A 295 -9.23 -11.23 9.22
N ASP A 296 -9.10 -10.36 10.22
CA ASP A 296 -10.08 -9.34 10.57
C ASP A 296 -9.52 -7.99 10.09
N ALA A 297 -10.00 -7.51 8.95
CA ALA A 297 -9.52 -6.25 8.38
C ALA A 297 -9.85 -5.08 9.33
N TYR A 298 -8.84 -4.29 9.65
CA TYR A 298 -9.05 -3.01 10.33
C TYR A 298 -9.68 -2.02 9.35
N ILE A 299 -10.64 -1.25 9.86
CA ILE A 299 -11.20 -0.07 9.21
C ILE A 299 -10.47 1.13 9.81
N TYR A 300 -9.70 1.81 8.97
CA TYR A 300 -8.87 2.93 9.37
C TYR A 300 -9.60 4.26 9.17
N GLU A 301 -9.42 5.17 10.11
CA GLU A 301 -9.61 6.61 9.89
C GLU A 301 -8.25 7.31 9.88
N ILE A 302 -8.10 8.37 9.10
CA ILE A 302 -6.91 9.22 9.18
C ILE A 302 -7.07 10.16 10.36
N GLU A 303 -6.07 10.15 11.24
CA GLU A 303 -5.89 11.17 12.26
C GLU A 303 -4.68 12.01 11.87
N SER A 304 -4.92 13.20 11.30
CA SER A 304 -3.84 14.11 10.95
C SER A 304 -3.52 15.02 12.14
N ALA A 305 -2.31 14.90 12.66
CA ALA A 305 -1.72 15.94 13.53
C ALA A 305 -1.08 17.06 12.69
N ALA A 306 -0.83 16.83 11.40
CA ALA A 306 -0.34 17.81 10.44
C ALA A 306 -1.47 18.70 9.92
N SER A 307 -1.15 19.97 9.66
CA SER A 307 -2.13 21.03 9.35
C SER A 307 -2.65 21.06 7.90
N SER A 308 -2.25 20.12 7.04
CA SER A 308 -2.56 20.13 5.61
C SER A 308 -3.54 19.03 5.21
N ASN A 309 -4.76 19.42 4.87
CA ASN A 309 -5.83 18.50 4.47
C ASN A 309 -5.52 17.78 3.16
N GLU A 310 -4.78 18.43 2.26
CA GLU A 310 -4.29 17.85 1.03
C GLU A 310 -3.39 16.63 1.27
N VAL A 311 -2.63 16.60 2.36
CA VAL A 311 -1.78 15.45 2.73
C VAL A 311 -2.64 14.25 3.10
N ALA A 312 -3.67 14.47 3.93
CA ALA A 312 -4.59 13.41 4.33
C ALA A 312 -5.32 12.81 3.11
N GLU A 313 -5.69 13.65 2.16
CA GLU A 313 -6.40 13.24 0.95
C GLU A 313 -5.51 12.47 -0.02
N MET A 314 -4.28 12.93 -0.26
CA MET A 314 -3.30 12.20 -1.05
C MET A 314 -2.97 10.85 -0.43
N LEU A 315 -2.81 10.80 0.90
CA LEU A 315 -2.57 9.54 1.60
C LEU A 315 -3.77 8.60 1.47
N THR A 316 -4.99 9.07 1.73
CA THR A 316 -6.22 8.26 1.61
C THR A 316 -6.31 7.63 0.22
N ASN A 317 -6.08 8.43 -0.83
CA ASN A 317 -6.10 7.96 -2.20
C ASN A 317 -5.03 6.89 -2.47
N THR A 318 -3.79 7.14 -2.01
CA THR A 318 -2.67 6.20 -2.16
C THR A 318 -2.98 4.86 -1.49
N LEU A 319 -3.47 4.89 -0.26
CA LEU A 319 -3.74 3.70 0.53
C LEU A 319 -4.93 2.88 -0.01
N LEU A 320 -5.99 3.54 -0.46
CA LEU A 320 -7.12 2.87 -1.11
C LEU A 320 -6.71 2.21 -2.42
N ASN A 321 -6.00 2.93 -3.29
CA ASN A 321 -5.72 2.48 -4.65
C ASN A 321 -4.53 1.50 -4.75
N GLN A 322 -3.55 1.59 -3.84
CA GLN A 322 -2.31 0.80 -3.91
C GLN A 322 -2.15 -0.23 -2.79
N ALA A 323 -2.73 0.02 -1.61
CA ALA A 323 -2.67 -0.94 -0.50
C ALA A 323 -4.00 -1.72 -0.32
N ASN A 324 -5.13 -1.23 -0.85
CA ASN A 324 -6.47 -1.79 -0.59
C ASN A 324 -6.85 -1.77 0.91
N LEU A 325 -6.38 -0.77 1.66
CA LEU A 325 -6.82 -0.58 3.04
C LEU A 325 -8.28 -0.13 3.08
N GLN A 326 -9.05 -0.63 4.04
CA GLN A 326 -10.42 -0.15 4.27
C GLN A 326 -10.38 1.16 5.06
N MET A 327 -10.99 2.21 4.52
CA MET A 327 -10.94 3.54 5.09
C MET A 327 -12.34 4.13 5.29
N SER A 328 -12.56 4.72 6.46
CA SER A 328 -13.77 5.46 6.80
C SER A 328 -13.54 6.96 6.62
N ASP A 329 -14.45 7.65 5.94
CA ASP A 329 -14.39 9.11 5.76
C ASP A 329 -15.21 9.85 6.83
N ARG A 330 -14.99 9.47 8.09
CA ARG A 330 -15.77 10.00 9.22
C ARG A 330 -15.54 11.49 9.42
N ASP A 331 -14.30 11.93 9.23
CA ASP A 331 -13.91 13.34 9.36
C ASP A 331 -14.72 14.23 8.39
N PHE A 332 -14.77 13.89 7.10
CA PHE A 332 -15.61 14.60 6.14
C PHE A 332 -17.07 14.62 6.55
N ILE A 333 -17.65 13.47 6.92
CA ILE A 333 -19.07 13.38 7.29
C ILE A 333 -19.38 14.34 8.45
N ILE A 334 -18.50 14.41 9.45
CA ILE A 334 -18.66 15.31 10.60
C ILE A 334 -18.49 16.77 10.17
N ARG A 335 -17.46 17.12 9.40
CA ARG A 335 -17.26 18.50 8.94
C ARG A 335 -18.40 19.00 8.05
N ALA A 336 -18.87 18.17 7.13
CA ALA A 336 -19.86 18.54 6.12
C ALA A 336 -21.32 18.53 6.61
N TYR A 337 -21.65 17.67 7.60
CA TYR A 337 -23.03 17.44 8.06
C TYR A 337 -23.22 17.54 9.58
N GLY A 338 -22.13 17.68 10.34
CA GLY A 338 -22.10 17.62 11.80
C GLY A 338 -22.49 18.91 12.53
N ASP A 339 -22.77 20.03 11.85
CA ASP A 339 -23.29 21.25 12.50
C ASP A 339 -24.57 21.02 13.33
N SER A 340 -25.30 19.95 13.03
CA SER A 340 -26.47 19.48 13.79
C SER A 340 -26.11 18.80 15.13
N LEU A 341 -24.82 18.56 15.39
CA LEU A 341 -24.28 17.69 16.45
C LEU A 341 -23.37 18.48 17.41
N LYS A 342 -23.89 19.49 18.10
CA LYS A 342 -23.13 20.31 19.08
C LYS A 342 -22.56 19.55 20.31
N MET A 343 -22.51 18.21 20.33
CA MET A 343 -22.18 17.40 21.52
C MET A 343 -21.54 16.02 21.22
N LEU A 344 -20.81 15.83 20.12
CA LEU A 344 -20.36 14.49 19.68
C LEU A 344 -18.85 14.26 19.55
N ASP A 345 -18.00 15.13 20.10
CA ASP A 345 -16.53 14.97 20.17
C ASP A 345 -16.03 13.71 20.93
N THR A 346 -16.93 12.81 21.38
CA THR A 346 -16.60 11.70 22.29
C THR A 346 -17.01 10.30 21.81
N ARG A 347 -17.63 10.14 20.62
CA ARG A 347 -18.08 8.81 20.17
C ARG A 347 -17.18 8.20 19.10
N GLU A 348 -16.65 7.01 19.40
CA GLU A 348 -15.92 6.14 18.47
C GLU A 348 -16.83 5.78 17.30
N GLY A 349 -16.38 6.02 16.07
CA GLY A 349 -17.13 5.67 14.84
C GLY A 349 -16.95 4.21 14.42
N HIS A 350 -17.21 3.92 13.14
CA HIS A 350 -17.02 2.58 12.55
C HIS A 350 -15.55 2.18 12.38
N ALA A 351 -14.64 3.16 12.35
CA ALA A 351 -13.21 2.87 12.36
C ALA A 351 -12.82 2.20 13.68
N ASN A 352 -12.13 1.07 13.58
CA ASN A 352 -11.59 0.32 14.72
C ASN A 352 -10.07 0.49 14.85
N ALA A 353 -9.46 1.25 13.94
CA ALA A 353 -8.07 1.68 13.97
C ALA A 353 -7.91 3.07 13.36
N ARG A 354 -6.76 3.68 13.62
CA ARG A 354 -6.36 4.99 13.12
C ARG A 354 -5.02 4.92 12.45
N LEU A 355 -4.88 5.65 11.36
CA LEU A 355 -3.59 5.99 10.75
C LEU A 355 -3.26 7.41 11.14
N ILE A 356 -2.29 7.53 12.03
CA ILE A 356 -1.81 8.80 12.55
C ILE A 356 -0.75 9.32 11.58
N ILE A 357 -0.97 10.54 11.09
CA ILE A 357 0.00 11.30 10.29
C ILE A 357 0.58 12.38 11.20
N ALA A 358 1.89 12.33 11.42
CA ALA A 358 2.62 13.35 12.18
C ALA A 358 3.76 13.90 11.34
N ASP A 359 4.18 15.14 11.63
CA ASP A 359 5.36 15.72 10.98
C ASP A 359 6.60 14.83 11.18
N GLY A 360 7.32 14.61 10.09
CA GLY A 360 8.57 13.86 10.05
C GLY A 360 9.78 14.72 10.42
N ALA A 361 10.96 14.18 10.17
CA ALA A 361 12.22 14.87 10.46
C ALA A 361 12.56 15.98 9.45
N GLU A 362 11.99 15.90 8.25
CA GLU A 362 12.26 16.79 7.13
C GLU A 362 10.99 17.56 6.73
N THR A 363 11.17 18.71 6.08
CA THR A 363 10.03 19.49 5.54
C THR A 363 9.27 18.65 4.51
N ASN A 364 7.94 18.67 4.59
CA ASN A 364 7.03 17.88 3.75
C ASN A 364 7.24 16.35 3.85
N SER A 365 7.88 15.90 4.92
CA SER A 365 7.94 14.49 5.30
C SER A 365 6.99 14.25 6.47
N TYR A 366 6.27 13.13 6.43
CA TYR A 366 5.25 12.77 7.39
C TYR A 366 5.43 11.32 7.83
N GLN A 367 5.51 11.12 9.14
CA GLN A 367 5.60 9.81 9.75
C GLN A 367 4.20 9.21 9.87
N LEU A 368 4.02 8.01 9.32
CA LEU A 368 2.77 7.26 9.41
C LEU A 368 2.87 6.22 10.52
N SER A 369 1.84 6.16 11.36
CA SER A 369 1.72 5.16 12.42
C SER A 369 0.30 4.61 12.51
N ALA A 370 0.17 3.28 12.55
CA ALA A 370 -1.09 2.60 12.79
C ALA A 370 -1.34 2.40 14.29
N GLN A 371 -2.57 2.61 14.73
CA GLN A 371 -3.01 2.35 16.10
C GLN A 371 -4.39 1.71 16.10
N SER A 372 -4.58 0.59 16.79
CA SER A 372 -5.93 0.05 17.03
C SER A 372 -6.64 0.79 18.16
N ASN A 373 -7.95 0.93 18.06
CA ASN A 373 -8.75 1.59 19.09
C ASN A 373 -8.63 0.84 20.43
N GLY A 374 -8.52 1.59 21.52
CA GLY A 374 -8.30 1.04 22.87
C GLY A 374 -6.88 0.53 23.14
N SER A 375 -5.98 0.57 22.15
CA SER A 375 -4.56 0.26 22.34
C SER A 375 -3.74 1.53 22.53
N SER A 376 -2.82 1.52 23.50
CA SER A 376 -1.81 2.58 23.63
C SER A 376 -0.57 2.35 22.77
N ARG A 377 -0.53 1.25 22.00
CA ARG A 377 0.61 0.89 21.15
C ARG A 377 0.38 1.40 19.74
N THR A 378 1.39 2.09 19.23
CA THR A 378 1.47 2.52 17.83
C THR A 378 2.48 1.63 17.10
N LEU A 379 2.23 1.43 15.80
CA LEU A 379 3.11 0.72 14.90
C LEU A 379 3.50 1.65 13.76
N THR A 380 4.78 1.99 13.68
CA THR A 380 5.32 2.75 12.55
C THR A 380 5.04 2.00 11.25
N SER A 381 4.32 2.65 10.35
CA SER A 381 3.79 2.02 9.12
C SER A 381 4.45 2.55 7.85
N GLY A 382 5.14 3.69 7.91
CA GLY A 382 5.87 4.23 6.77
C GLY A 382 6.18 5.71 6.90
N VAL A 383 6.79 6.27 5.86
CA VAL A 383 7.07 7.70 5.73
C VAL A 383 6.51 8.17 4.39
N LEU A 384 5.61 9.15 4.44
CA LEU A 384 5.11 9.87 3.28
C LEU A 384 5.98 11.12 3.07
N THR A 385 6.48 11.33 1.86
CA THR A 385 7.19 12.53 1.47
C THR A 385 6.46 13.16 0.29
N LEU A 386 6.21 14.46 0.39
CA LEU A 386 5.64 15.26 -0.68
C LEU A 386 6.67 16.26 -1.20
N SER A 387 6.79 16.37 -2.52
CA SER A 387 7.69 17.32 -3.15
C SER A 387 7.08 17.96 -4.40
N GLN A 388 7.68 19.06 -4.82
CA GLN A 388 7.32 19.72 -6.06
C GLN A 388 8.16 19.15 -7.19
N ILE A 389 7.55 18.89 -8.34
CA ILE A 389 8.29 18.59 -9.57
C ILE A 389 8.53 19.91 -10.28
N HIS A 390 9.80 20.30 -10.39
CA HIS A 390 10.15 21.44 -11.22
C HIS A 390 9.95 21.07 -12.70
N SER A 391 9.34 21.96 -13.47
CA SER A 391 8.87 21.74 -14.85
C SER A 391 9.94 21.20 -15.82
N GLU A 392 11.22 21.23 -15.46
CA GLU A 392 12.33 20.64 -16.23
C GLU A 392 12.34 19.10 -16.22
N GLN A 393 11.72 18.44 -15.22
CA GLN A 393 11.66 16.97 -15.13
C GLN A 393 10.45 16.34 -15.85
N MET A 394 9.45 17.14 -16.24
CA MET A 394 8.28 16.63 -16.98
C MET A 394 8.60 16.23 -18.43
N ALA A 395 9.72 16.68 -18.99
CA ALA A 395 10.14 16.36 -20.35
C ALA A 395 10.77 14.97 -20.52
N GLU A 396 11.05 14.24 -19.42
CA GLU A 396 11.65 12.90 -19.46
C GLU A 396 10.64 11.76 -19.18
N VAL A 397 9.36 12.07 -18.91
CA VAL A 397 8.35 11.08 -18.49
C VAL A 397 7.23 10.87 -19.53
N GLU A 398 7.28 11.52 -20.71
CA GLU A 398 6.40 11.22 -21.85
C GLU A 398 6.93 10.09 -22.76
#